data_AF-A0A353D9K5-F1
#
_entry.id   AF-A0A353D9K5-F1
#
_cell.length_a   1.000
_cell.length_b   1.000
_cell.length_c   1.000
_cell.angle_alpha   90.00
_cell.angle_beta   90.00
_cell.angle_gamma   90.00
#
_symmetry.space_group_name_H-M   'P 1'
#
loop_
_entity.id
_entity.type
_entity.pdbx_description
1 polymer ?
#
loop_
_entity_poly.entity_id
_entity_poly.type
_entity_poly.pdbx_seq_one_letter_code
_entity_poly.pdbx_strand_id
1 'polypeptide(L)'
;MLPMVQPRVLLLTSLYFLMGEVRAALDRLGVPHLLLDLGGKEMDRAEFVSRVRGALAGFRPDFLLTVNHLGVDREGVLLELLAETGLPLASWFVDNPFLILPLYPPRYQERTQLFTWDADNVAALGDLGFPHVAWLPLGADPARFHPGAPG
;
A
#
# COMPACT_ATOMS: atom_id res chain seq x y z
N MET A 1 30.24 -7.82 3.72
CA MET A 1 28.77 -7.82 3.78
C MET A 1 28.35 -6.36 3.64
N LEU A 2 27.73 -5.97 2.52
CA LEU A 2 27.22 -4.59 2.38
C LEU A 2 26.13 -4.41 3.46
N PRO A 3 26.08 -3.27 4.16
CA PRO A 3 24.96 -3.01 5.07
C PRO A 3 23.67 -3.08 4.24
N MET A 4 22.70 -3.88 4.67
CA MET A 4 21.40 -3.91 4.01
C MET A 4 20.76 -2.54 4.20
N VAL A 5 20.72 -1.74 3.15
CA VAL A 5 20.01 -0.46 3.16
C VAL A 5 18.54 -0.81 3.39
N GLN A 6 17.98 -0.31 4.50
CA GLN A 6 16.55 -0.52 4.76
C GLN A 6 15.73 0.31 3.78
N PRO A 7 14.67 -0.27 3.18
CA PRO A 7 13.85 0.44 2.22
C PRO A 7 13.05 1.54 2.90
N ARG A 8 12.74 2.61 2.17
CA ARG A 8 11.90 3.72 2.59
C ARG A 8 10.48 3.50 2.09
N VAL A 9 9.51 3.41 2.98
CA VAL A 9 8.14 3.04 2.64
C VAL A 9 7.22 4.26 2.70
N LEU A 10 6.59 4.63 1.57
CA LEU A 10 5.49 5.58 1.60
C LEU A 10 4.20 4.82 1.88
N LEU A 11 3.62 5.00 3.07
CA LEU A 11 2.30 4.49 3.41
C LEU A 11 1.24 5.41 2.83
N LEU A 12 0.23 4.86 2.18
CA LEU A 12 -0.87 5.61 1.60
C LEU A 12 -2.20 5.15 2.18
N THR A 13 -3.05 6.10 2.56
CA THR A 13 -4.44 5.78 2.90
C THR A 13 -5.39 6.95 2.65
N SER A 14 -6.69 6.64 2.52
CA SER A 14 -7.80 7.60 2.67
C SER A 14 -8.53 7.46 4.01
N LEU A 15 -8.29 6.38 4.75
CA LEU A 15 -8.87 6.13 6.07
C LEU A 15 -7.83 5.45 6.95
N TYR A 16 -7.67 5.86 8.21
CA TYR A 16 -6.64 5.29 9.08
C TYR A 16 -6.83 3.80 9.45
N PHE A 17 -7.91 3.16 9.00
CA PHE A 17 -8.20 1.77 9.33
C PHE A 17 -7.07 0.85 8.83
N LEU A 18 -6.49 0.04 9.73
CA LEU A 18 -5.39 -0.92 9.53
C LEU A 18 -3.99 -0.35 9.20
N MET A 19 -3.90 0.91 8.76
CA MET A 19 -2.60 1.53 8.49
C MET A 19 -1.80 1.82 9.77
N GLY A 20 -2.48 1.91 10.92
CA GLY A 20 -1.82 2.07 12.23
C GLY A 20 -0.98 0.86 12.64
N GLU A 21 -1.49 -0.35 12.39
CA GLU A 21 -0.81 -1.62 12.66
C GLU A 21 0.40 -1.81 11.74
N VAL A 22 0.26 -1.47 10.46
CA VAL A 22 1.37 -1.45 9.49
C VAL A 22 2.47 -0.49 9.95
N ARG A 23 2.08 0.73 10.37
CA ARG A 23 3.03 1.73 10.90
C ARG A 23 3.78 1.20 12.12
N ALA A 24 3.07 0.65 13.09
CA ALA A 24 3.66 0.08 14.30
C ALA A 24 4.62 -1.10 13.99
N ALA A 25 4.31 -1.91 12.98
CA ALA A 25 5.21 -2.96 12.52
C ALA A 25 6.50 -2.38 11.90
N LEU A 26 6.40 -1.36 11.05
CA LEU A 26 7.56 -0.70 10.44
C LEU A 26 8.43 0.01 11.48
N ASP A 27 7.82 0.67 12.47
CA ASP A 27 8.52 1.26 13.63
C ASP A 27 9.38 0.21 14.35
N ARG A 28 8.82 -0.97 14.66
CA ARG A 28 9.55 -2.06 15.33
C ARG A 28 10.68 -2.65 14.48
N LEU A 29 10.50 -2.69 13.16
CA LEU A 29 11.52 -3.15 12.22
C LEU A 29 12.61 -2.09 11.96
N GLY A 30 12.43 -0.86 12.48
CA GLY A 30 13.32 0.27 12.22
C GLY A 30 13.21 0.84 10.81
N VAL A 31 12.21 0.40 10.02
CA VAL A 31 12.09 0.72 8.59
C VAL A 31 11.60 2.17 8.43
N PRO A 32 12.36 3.04 7.74
CA PRO A 32 11.94 4.42 7.50
C PRO A 32 10.62 4.45 6.72
N HIS A 33 9.64 5.21 7.20
CA HIS A 33 8.38 5.34 6.51
C HIS A 33 7.75 6.73 6.70
N LEU A 34 6.89 7.10 5.76
CA LEU A 34 6.08 8.31 5.82
C LEU A 34 4.63 7.92 5.54
N LEU A 35 3.69 8.42 6.34
CA LEU A 35 2.26 8.25 6.07
C LEU A 35 1.71 9.46 5.32
N LEU A 36 1.18 9.20 4.13
CA LEU A 36 0.37 10.13 3.37
C LEU A 36 -1.11 9.78 3.58
N ASP A 37 -1.78 10.56 4.43
CA ASP A 37 -3.23 10.50 4.60
C ASP A 37 -3.91 11.48 3.65
N LEU A 38 -4.75 10.92 2.78
CA LEU A 38 -5.57 11.66 1.83
C LEU A 38 -6.94 12.02 2.40
N GLY A 39 -7.28 11.52 3.59
CA GLY A 39 -8.57 11.74 4.24
C GLY A 39 -9.73 11.04 3.53
N GLY A 40 -10.87 10.99 4.23
CA GLY A 40 -12.08 10.30 3.77
C GLY A 40 -13.06 11.17 2.98
N LYS A 41 -12.69 12.41 2.67
CA LYS A 41 -13.51 13.35 1.87
C LYS A 41 -12.92 13.49 0.48
N GLU A 42 -13.77 13.83 -0.48
CA GLU A 42 -13.36 14.14 -1.84
C GLU A 42 -12.29 15.24 -1.82
N MET A 43 -11.11 14.93 -2.36
CA MET A 43 -9.96 15.84 -2.44
C MET A 43 -9.89 16.41 -3.85
N ASP A 44 -9.57 17.70 -3.95
CA ASP A 44 -9.28 18.31 -5.25
C ASP A 44 -8.07 17.63 -5.93
N ARG A 45 -8.16 17.41 -7.23
CA ARG A 45 -7.12 16.71 -8.01
C ARG A 45 -5.77 17.42 -7.93
N ALA A 46 -5.73 18.75 -7.96
CA ALA A 46 -4.47 19.49 -7.89
C ALA A 46 -3.85 19.37 -6.48
N GLU A 47 -4.68 19.39 -5.44
CA GLU A 47 -4.23 19.12 -4.07
C GLU A 47 -3.65 17.71 -3.94
N PHE A 48 -4.35 16.70 -4.46
CA PHE A 48 -3.90 15.30 -4.47
C PHE A 48 -2.53 15.15 -5.14
N VAL A 49 -2.39 15.66 -6.36
CA VAL A 49 -1.14 15.60 -7.12
C VAL A 49 -0.01 16.32 -6.37
N SER A 50 -0.28 17.50 -5.82
CA SER A 50 0.70 18.28 -5.06
C SER A 50 1.21 17.51 -3.83
N ARG A 51 0.30 16.93 -3.04
CA ARG A 51 0.64 16.14 -1.85
C ARG A 51 1.48 14.91 -2.19
N VAL A 52 1.05 14.14 -3.19
CA VAL A 52 1.80 12.95 -3.64
C VAL A 52 3.19 13.35 -4.12
N ARG A 53 3.31 14.32 -5.04
CA ARG A 53 4.62 14.78 -5.55
C ARG A 53 5.51 15.31 -4.44
N GLY A 54 4.96 16.05 -3.47
CA GLY A 54 5.68 16.55 -2.31
C GLY A 54 6.26 15.40 -1.46
N ALA A 55 5.46 14.37 -1.19
CA ALA A 55 5.92 13.17 -0.48
C ALA A 55 7.01 12.43 -1.27
N LEU A 56 6.85 12.25 -2.58
CA LEU A 56 7.84 11.59 -3.43
C LEU A 56 9.18 12.35 -3.46
N ALA A 57 9.14 13.67 -3.62
CA ALA A 57 10.35 14.49 -3.72
C ALA A 57 11.09 14.63 -2.37
N GLY A 58 10.33 14.82 -1.28
CA GLY A 58 10.88 15.04 0.06
C GLY A 58 11.32 13.75 0.74
N PHE A 59 10.47 12.71 0.68
CA PHE A 59 10.74 11.44 1.35
C PHE A 59 11.43 10.41 0.45
N ARG A 60 11.41 10.54 -0.88
CA ARG A 60 12.11 9.61 -1.81
C ARG A 60 11.93 8.14 -1.41
N PRO A 61 10.67 7.66 -1.34
CA PRO A 61 10.40 6.26 -1.01
C PRO A 61 10.98 5.32 -2.07
N ASP A 62 11.26 4.09 -1.66
CA ASP A 62 11.65 3.00 -2.55
C ASP A 62 10.42 2.26 -3.11
N PHE A 63 9.29 2.32 -2.40
CA PHE A 63 7.97 1.87 -2.87
C PHE A 63 6.83 2.52 -2.07
N LEU A 64 5.63 2.49 -2.64
CA LEU A 64 4.39 2.86 -1.97
C LEU A 64 3.68 1.61 -1.43
N LEU A 65 3.17 1.64 -0.20
CA LEU A 65 2.37 0.57 0.40
C LEU A 65 0.97 1.08 0.76
N THR A 66 -0.05 0.33 0.34
CA THR A 66 -1.45 0.55 0.71
C THR A 66 -2.12 -0.76 1.15
N VAL A 67 -3.22 -0.64 1.88
CA VAL A 67 -4.09 -1.76 2.25
C VAL A 67 -5.39 -1.63 1.46
N ASN A 68 -5.84 -2.72 0.83
CA ASN A 68 -7.07 -2.75 0.02
C ASN A 68 -7.16 -1.67 -1.07
N HIS A 69 -6.02 -1.23 -1.63
CA HIS A 69 -5.96 -0.11 -2.58
C HIS A 69 -6.50 1.23 -2.02
N LEU A 70 -6.59 1.40 -0.70
CA LEU A 70 -7.05 2.64 -0.11
C LEU A 70 -6.13 3.82 -0.47
N GLY A 71 -6.73 4.92 -0.91
CA GLY A 71 -6.02 6.10 -1.39
C GLY A 71 -5.55 6.02 -2.84
N VAL A 72 -5.66 4.86 -3.51
CA VAL A 72 -5.54 4.79 -4.97
C VAL A 72 -6.82 5.38 -5.55
N ASP A 73 -6.70 6.31 -6.50
CA ASP A 73 -7.85 6.91 -7.18
C ASP A 73 -8.29 6.07 -8.39
N ARG A 74 -9.58 6.11 -8.70
CA ARG A 74 -10.18 5.28 -9.78
C ARG A 74 -9.87 5.84 -11.15
N GLU A 75 -9.54 7.12 -11.23
CA GLU A 75 -9.14 7.84 -12.42
C GLU A 75 -7.71 7.45 -12.86
N GLY A 76 -6.91 6.84 -11.97
CA GLY A 76 -5.56 6.36 -12.24
C GLY A 76 -4.46 7.43 -12.13
N VAL A 77 -4.78 8.61 -11.59
CA VAL A 77 -3.85 9.74 -11.41
C VAL A 77 -2.65 9.33 -10.56
N LEU A 78 -2.86 8.62 -9.44
CA LEU A 78 -1.78 8.07 -8.61
C LEU A 78 -0.87 7.18 -9.44
N LEU A 79 -1.47 6.23 -10.17
CA LEU A 79 -0.74 5.23 -10.93
C LEU A 79 0.11 5.88 -12.03
N GLU A 80 -0.40 6.96 -12.64
CA GLU A 80 0.38 7.79 -13.58
C GLU A 80 1.57 8.47 -12.88
N LEU A 81 1.39 9.07 -11.71
CA LEU A 81 2.49 9.67 -10.94
C LEU A 81 3.56 8.65 -10.53
N LEU A 82 3.14 7.44 -10.14
CA LEU A 82 4.06 6.34 -9.82
C LEU A 82 4.78 5.85 -11.08
N ALA A 83 4.14 5.87 -12.25
CA ALA A 83 4.76 5.48 -13.51
C ALA A 83 5.83 6.48 -13.97
N GLU A 84 5.58 7.78 -13.83
CA GLU A 84 6.58 8.82 -14.15
C GLU A 84 7.89 8.65 -13.35
N THR A 85 7.79 8.15 -12.12
CA THR A 85 8.95 7.97 -11.23
C THR A 85 9.49 6.53 -11.22
N GLY A 86 8.78 5.59 -11.85
CA GLY A 86 9.08 4.16 -11.80
C GLY A 86 8.88 3.52 -10.42
N LEU A 87 8.22 4.21 -9.48
CA LEU A 87 8.09 3.82 -8.08
C LEU A 87 7.08 2.66 -7.90
N PRO A 88 7.51 1.46 -7.49
CA PRO A 88 6.62 0.32 -7.34
C PRO A 88 5.47 0.56 -6.35
N LEU A 89 4.32 -0.05 -6.63
CA LEU A 89 3.17 -0.11 -5.75
C LEU A 89 3.14 -1.48 -5.06
N ALA A 90 2.97 -1.51 -3.75
CA ALA A 90 2.61 -2.69 -2.98
C ALA A 90 1.19 -2.50 -2.43
N SER A 91 0.30 -3.46 -2.68
CA SER A 91 -1.05 -3.46 -2.12
C SER A 91 -1.34 -4.75 -1.38
N TRP A 92 -1.57 -4.64 -0.07
CA TRP A 92 -2.00 -5.76 0.75
C TRP A 92 -3.51 -5.81 0.88
N PHE A 93 -4.10 -6.87 0.32
CA PHE A 93 -5.51 -7.15 0.41
C PHE A 93 -5.81 -7.98 1.65
N VAL A 94 -6.52 -7.36 2.58
CA VAL A 94 -7.10 -7.95 3.79
C VAL A 94 -8.62 -8.14 3.66
N ASP A 95 -9.19 -7.68 2.54
CA ASP A 95 -10.54 -7.97 2.06
C ASP A 95 -10.45 -8.68 0.69
N ASN A 96 -11.57 -8.96 0.04
CA ASN A 96 -11.62 -9.67 -1.23
C ASN A 96 -11.10 -8.78 -2.39
N PRO A 97 -9.92 -9.10 -2.97
CA PRO A 97 -9.33 -8.30 -4.04
C PRO A 97 -10.19 -8.29 -5.31
N PHE A 98 -10.96 -9.35 -5.58
CA PHE A 98 -11.80 -9.46 -6.77
C PHE A 98 -12.99 -8.49 -6.77
N LEU A 99 -13.36 -7.93 -5.61
CA LEU A 99 -14.39 -6.89 -5.52
C LEU A 99 -13.82 -5.49 -5.70
N ILE A 100 -12.52 -5.32 -5.42
CA ILE A 100 -11.87 -4.01 -5.34
C ILE A 100 -11.10 -3.70 -6.63
N LEU A 101 -10.26 -4.63 -7.10
CA LEU A 101 -9.40 -4.42 -8.27
C LEU A 101 -10.15 -4.04 -9.56
N PRO A 102 -11.35 -4.59 -9.88
CA PRO A 102 -12.09 -4.19 -11.07
C PRO A 102 -12.57 -2.73 -11.07
N LEU A 103 -12.50 -2.05 -9.92
CA LEU A 103 -12.89 -0.64 -9.80
C LEU A 103 -11.83 0.33 -10.34
N TYR A 104 -10.63 -0.19 -10.63
CA TYR A 104 -9.45 0.57 -11.06
C TYR A 104 -9.06 0.20 -12.50
N PRO A 105 -8.42 1.12 -13.24
CA PRO A 105 -7.94 0.83 -14.58
C PRO A 105 -6.85 -0.25 -14.53
N PRO A 106 -6.77 -1.16 -15.51
CA PRO A 106 -5.72 -2.18 -15.62
C PRO A 106 -4.42 -1.56 -16.12
N ARG A 107 -3.93 -0.56 -15.39
CA ARG A 107 -2.69 0.16 -15.63
C ARG A 107 -1.77 -0.12 -14.45
N TYR A 108 -0.47 -0.07 -14.68
CA TYR A 108 0.52 -0.21 -13.61
C TYR A 108 0.65 -1.60 -12.95
N GLN A 109 -0.07 -2.61 -13.45
CA GLN A 109 -0.05 -3.98 -12.92
C GLN A 109 1.38 -4.57 -12.89
N GLU A 110 2.16 -4.34 -13.94
CA GLU A 110 3.58 -4.75 -14.08
C GLU A 110 4.52 -4.20 -12.99
N ARG A 111 4.13 -3.11 -12.31
CA ARG A 111 4.89 -2.51 -11.21
C ARG A 111 4.16 -2.60 -9.87
N THR A 112 3.12 -3.43 -9.82
CA THR A 112 2.29 -3.61 -8.63
C THR A 112 2.55 -4.99 -8.03
N GLN A 113 3.14 -5.02 -6.84
CA GLN A 113 3.18 -6.19 -5.98
C GLN A 113 1.85 -6.31 -5.23
N LEU A 114 1.12 -7.38 -5.50
CA LEU A 114 -0.06 -7.74 -4.72
C LEU A 114 0.30 -8.70 -3.61
N PHE A 115 -0.27 -8.44 -2.43
CA PHE A 115 -0.33 -9.38 -1.34
C PHE A 115 -1.79 -9.72 -1.07
N THR A 116 -2.12 -11.00 -0.92
CA THR A 116 -3.48 -11.44 -0.60
C THR A 116 -3.48 -12.33 0.63
N TRP A 117 -4.50 -12.16 1.47
CA TRP A 117 -4.65 -12.93 2.71
C TRP A 117 -4.96 -14.41 2.49
N ASP A 118 -5.61 -14.74 1.37
CA ASP A 118 -5.98 -16.10 0.99
C ASP A 118 -5.01 -16.64 -0.07
N ALA A 119 -4.34 -17.74 0.23
CA ALA A 119 -3.33 -18.33 -0.65
C ALA A 119 -3.93 -18.81 -1.97
N ASP A 120 -5.22 -19.20 -1.98
CA ASP A 120 -5.91 -19.68 -3.18
C ASP A 120 -6.13 -18.57 -4.21
N ASN A 121 -6.10 -17.31 -3.79
CA ASN A 121 -6.24 -16.16 -4.68
C ASN A 121 -4.99 -15.89 -5.53
N VAL A 122 -3.82 -16.43 -5.16
CA VAL A 122 -2.55 -16.07 -5.80
C VAL A 122 -2.55 -16.37 -7.30
N ALA A 123 -3.00 -17.57 -7.69
CA ALA A 123 -3.07 -17.97 -9.09
C ALA A 123 -4.09 -17.12 -9.88
N ALA A 124 -5.30 -16.96 -9.33
CA ALA A 124 -6.37 -16.20 -9.98
C ALA A 124 -6.04 -14.69 -10.13
N LEU A 125 -5.30 -14.10 -9.20
CA LEU A 125 -4.80 -12.72 -9.33
C LEU A 125 -3.71 -12.61 -10.40
N GLY A 126 -2.88 -13.64 -10.56
CA GLY A 126 -1.95 -13.78 -11.68
C GLY A 126 -2.67 -13.78 -13.02
N ASP A 127 -3.74 -14.57 -13.14
CA ASP A 127 -4.57 -14.66 -14.34
C ASP A 127 -5.31 -13.34 -14.67
N LEU A 128 -5.50 -12.45 -13.68
CA LEU A 128 -6.02 -11.08 -13.87
C LEU A 128 -4.96 -10.09 -14.39
N GLY A 129 -3.74 -10.53 -14.66
CA GLY A 129 -2.67 -9.72 -15.25
C GLY A 129 -1.73 -9.08 -14.24
N PHE A 130 -1.72 -9.51 -12.98
CA PHE A 130 -0.72 -9.09 -12.00
C PHE A 130 0.46 -10.07 -12.00
N PRO A 131 1.64 -9.73 -12.54
CA PRO A 131 2.77 -10.65 -12.61
C PRO A 131 3.47 -10.86 -11.26
N HIS A 132 3.17 -10.02 -10.27
CA HIS A 132 3.79 -10.02 -8.95
C HIS A 132 2.71 -10.19 -7.88
N VAL A 133 2.44 -11.44 -7.51
CA VAL A 133 1.45 -11.78 -6.47
C VAL A 133 2.10 -12.71 -5.45
N ALA A 134 1.90 -12.42 -4.17
CA ALA A 134 2.36 -13.26 -3.07
C ALA A 134 1.26 -13.41 -2.02
N TRP A 135 1.25 -14.56 -1.35
CA TRP A 135 0.43 -14.74 -0.17
C TRP A 135 1.04 -14.00 1.02
N LEU A 136 0.22 -13.26 1.76
CA LEU A 136 0.58 -12.62 3.02
C LEU A 136 -0.59 -12.76 4.00
N PRO A 137 -0.49 -13.66 5.00
CA PRO A 137 -1.59 -13.91 5.93
C PRO A 137 -1.95 -12.65 6.72
N LEU A 138 -3.19 -12.64 7.21
CA LEU A 138 -3.61 -11.64 8.20
C LEU A 138 -2.76 -11.75 9.47
N GLY A 139 -2.62 -10.62 10.15
CA GLY A 139 -1.92 -10.53 11.43
C GLY A 139 -2.57 -9.51 12.33
N ALA A 140 -2.37 -9.68 13.64
CA ALA A 140 -2.74 -8.70 14.65
C ALA A 140 -1.48 -8.05 15.22
N ASP A 141 -1.58 -6.80 15.67
CA ASP A 141 -0.48 -6.14 16.38
C ASP A 141 -0.31 -6.78 17.76
N PRO A 142 0.80 -7.49 18.06
CA PRO A 142 0.98 -8.17 19.34
C PRO A 142 1.13 -7.21 20.51
N ALA A 143 1.40 -5.92 20.27
CA ALA A 143 1.40 -4.90 21.32
C ALA A 143 -0.02 -4.48 21.75
N ARG A 144 -1.03 -4.75 20.90
CA ARG A 144 -2.45 -4.41 21.16
C ARG A 144 -3.28 -5.65 21.45
N PHE A 145 -3.04 -6.72 20.69
CA PHE A 145 -3.76 -7.97 20.79
C PHE A 145 -2.86 -9.04 21.42
N HIS A 146 -2.88 -9.10 22.74
CA HIS A 146 -2.19 -10.10 23.54
C HIS A 146 -3.06 -10.55 24.71
N PRO A 147 -2.82 -11.75 25.28
CA PRO A 147 -3.49 -12.18 26.49
C PRO A 147 -3.36 -11.11 27.60
N GLY A 148 -4.49 -10.73 28.20
CA GLY A 148 -4.54 -9.73 29.28
C GLY A 148 -4.57 -8.27 28.84
N ALA A 149 -4.64 -7.97 27.53
CA ALA A 149 -4.87 -6.60 27.06
C ALA A 149 -6.27 -6.10 27.48
N PRO A 150 -6.43 -4.81 27.86
CA PRO A 150 -7.74 -4.23 28.10
C PRO A 150 -8.56 -4.18 26.79
N GLY A 151 -9.86 -4.45 26.91
CA GLY A 151 -10.82 -4.40 25.80
C GLY A 151 -11.33 -3.00 25.49
#